data_AF-A0AAN4YM32-F1
#
_entry.id   AF-A0AAN4YM32-F1
#
_cell.length_a   1.000
_cell.length_b   1.000
_cell.length_c   1.000
_cell.angle_alpha   90.00
_cell.angle_beta   90.00
_cell.angle_gamma   90.00
#
_symmetry.space_group_name_H-M   'P 1'
#
loop_
_entity.id
_entity.type
_entity.pdbx_description
1 polymer ?
#
loop_
_entity_poly.entity_id
_entity_poly.type
_entity_poly.pdbx_seq_one_letter_code
_entity_poly.pdbx_strand_id
1 'polypeptide(L)'
;MTQRPISIFKRLQALSPKGSIMPDMPDPQPYYSYNHTTQTWSPVETDSTVEPTTTTTTTTTINTNTTPLKTFTLTTWNIDFQQPCKAERTQAGLNYLSKVLLKPSDDKNNDVTPINIIFLQEMVPNDLTIIQQTKWIQDHFFITDLNHTQWRGSYGTTTLIDRRCHVQRVFRVPYSTSRMQRDGLFVDLDCQEGGETGGEIGIVLFLSLSYCSFSFILLETPYASGVFE
;
A
#
# COMPACT_ATOMS: atom_id res chain seq x y z
N MET A 1 19.72 -41.98 5.17
CA MET A 1 18.72 -41.72 4.10
C MET A 1 18.36 -40.25 4.14
N THR A 2 18.95 -39.46 3.26
CA THR A 2 18.85 -37.99 3.27
C THR A 2 17.72 -37.58 2.34
N GLN A 3 16.59 -37.11 2.88
CA GLN A 3 15.50 -36.58 2.06
C GLN A 3 15.93 -35.21 1.50
N ARG A 4 15.97 -35.11 0.16
CA ARG A 4 16.18 -33.83 -0.54
C ARG A 4 14.96 -32.93 -0.32
N PRO A 5 15.15 -31.63 -0.03
CA PRO A 5 14.04 -30.69 0.04
C PRO A 5 13.40 -30.56 -1.34
N ILE A 6 12.09 -30.83 -1.41
CA ILE A 6 11.31 -30.69 -2.63
C ILE A 6 11.13 -29.19 -2.87
N SER A 7 11.65 -28.70 -4.00
CA SER A 7 11.51 -27.31 -4.47
C SER A 7 10.04 -26.86 -4.44
N ILE A 8 9.79 -25.66 -3.92
CA ILE A 8 8.48 -25.00 -3.85
C ILE A 8 7.78 -24.98 -5.22
N PHE A 9 8.54 -24.89 -6.31
CA PHE A 9 8.03 -24.95 -7.68
C PHE A 9 7.31 -26.27 -8.00
N LYS A 10 7.74 -27.41 -7.43
CA LYS A 10 7.04 -28.70 -7.62
C LYS A 10 5.73 -28.79 -6.85
N ARG A 11 5.59 -28.06 -5.73
CA ARG A 11 4.30 -27.96 -5.00
C ARG A 11 3.28 -27.12 -5.76
N LEU A 12 3.72 -26.05 -6.43
CA LEU A 12 2.84 -25.20 -7.23
C LEU A 12 2.32 -25.91 -8.49
N GLN A 13 3.17 -26.73 -9.14
CA GLN A 13 2.75 -27.52 -10.30
C GLN A 13 1.76 -28.65 -9.95
N ALA A 14 1.81 -29.19 -8.73
CA ALA A 14 0.90 -30.23 -8.25
C ALA A 14 -0.50 -29.72 -7.90
N LEU A 15 -0.71 -28.40 -7.85
CA LEU A 15 -1.99 -27.74 -7.58
C LEU A 15 -2.72 -27.32 -8.86
N SER A 16 -2.44 -27.95 -10.01
CA SER A 16 -3.17 -27.70 -11.25
C SER A 16 -4.65 -28.06 -11.06
N PRO A 17 -5.57 -27.09 -11.02
CA PRO A 17 -7.00 -27.37 -10.99
C PRO A 17 -7.45 -27.69 -12.41
N LYS A 18 -8.34 -28.67 -12.55
CA LYS A 18 -9.04 -29.05 -13.81
C LYS A 18 -10.05 -27.99 -14.29
N GLY A 19 -9.76 -26.72 -14.10
CA GLY A 19 -10.60 -25.60 -14.54
C GLY A 19 -9.73 -24.47 -15.05
N SER A 20 -10.18 -23.80 -16.12
CA SER A 20 -9.59 -22.55 -16.58
C SER A 20 -9.76 -21.49 -15.49
N ILE A 21 -8.80 -21.37 -14.57
CA ILE A 21 -8.72 -20.23 -13.65
C ILE A 21 -8.21 -19.06 -14.48
N MET A 22 -9.11 -18.17 -14.87
CA MET A 22 -8.73 -16.85 -15.34
C MET A 22 -8.14 -16.10 -14.13
N PRO A 23 -6.94 -15.51 -14.24
CA PRO A 23 -6.40 -14.68 -13.16
C PRO A 23 -7.32 -13.48 -12.92
N ASP A 24 -7.50 -13.13 -11.65
CA ASP A 24 -8.20 -11.91 -11.28
C ASP A 24 -7.41 -10.69 -11.79
N MET A 25 -8.11 -9.73 -12.40
CA MET A 25 -7.49 -8.57 -13.05
C MET A 25 -7.40 -7.38 -12.08
N PRO A 26 -6.32 -6.57 -12.16
CA PRO A 26 -6.19 -5.35 -11.37
C PRO A 26 -7.10 -4.23 -11.91
N ASP A 27 -7.83 -3.59 -11.00
CA ASP A 27 -8.66 -2.42 -11.21
C ASP A 27 -7.94 -1.19 -10.63
N PRO A 28 -7.39 -0.28 -11.46
CA PRO A 28 -6.75 0.94 -10.98
C PRO A 28 -7.72 1.82 -10.19
N GLN A 29 -7.25 2.43 -9.11
CA GLN A 29 -8.03 3.39 -8.34
C GLN A 29 -7.18 4.60 -7.93
N PRO A 30 -7.80 5.79 -7.75
CA PRO A 30 -7.09 6.96 -7.26
C PRO A 30 -6.66 6.81 -5.80
N TYR A 31 -5.76 7.69 -5.37
CA TYR A 31 -5.50 8.01 -3.97
C TYR A 31 -5.52 9.52 -3.79
N TYR A 32 -5.64 9.96 -2.55
CA TYR A 32 -6.03 11.33 -2.22
C TYR A 32 -5.05 11.98 -1.25
N SER A 33 -4.81 13.26 -1.47
CA SER A 33 -4.03 14.13 -0.59
C SER A 33 -4.93 15.22 -0.03
N TYR A 34 -4.74 15.56 1.24
CA TYR A 34 -5.43 16.70 1.84
C TYR A 34 -4.70 18.00 1.51
N ASN A 35 -5.45 18.98 1.01
CA ASN A 35 -4.98 20.33 0.77
C ASN A 35 -5.45 21.25 1.91
N HIS A 36 -4.50 21.75 2.70
CA HIS A 36 -4.80 22.62 3.85
C HIS A 36 -5.31 24.01 3.46
N THR A 37 -5.00 24.49 2.26
CA THR A 37 -5.46 25.78 1.75
C THR A 37 -6.93 25.72 1.36
N THR A 38 -7.33 24.69 0.63
CA THR A 38 -8.73 24.51 0.18
C THR A 38 -9.58 23.74 1.19
N GLN A 39 -8.95 23.13 2.20
CA GLN A 39 -9.59 22.24 3.19
C GLN A 39 -10.34 21.07 2.56
N THR A 40 -9.78 20.52 1.48
CA THR A 40 -10.40 19.44 0.72
C THR A 40 -9.41 18.32 0.42
N TRP A 41 -9.94 17.11 0.33
CA TRP A 41 -9.24 15.98 -0.26
C TRP A 41 -9.34 16.06 -1.78
N SER A 42 -8.21 15.96 -2.48
CA SER A 42 -8.15 15.93 -3.94
C SER A 42 -7.40 14.68 -4.40
N PRO A 43 -7.79 14.08 -5.54
CA PRO A 43 -7.03 12.99 -6.12
C PRO A 43 -5.62 13.46 -6.45
N VAL A 44 -4.63 12.61 -6.25
CA VAL A 44 -3.25 12.87 -6.68
C VAL A 44 -3.11 12.44 -8.14
N GLU A 45 -2.67 13.38 -8.98
CA GLU A 45 -2.36 13.09 -10.38
C GLU A 45 -1.09 12.24 -10.42
N THR A 46 -1.20 11.03 -10.96
CA THR A 46 -0.04 10.19 -11.30
C THR A 46 0.18 10.31 -12.80
N ASP A 47 1.43 10.53 -13.23
CA ASP A 47 1.83 10.52 -14.64
C ASP A 47 1.66 9.11 -15.22
N SER A 48 0.42 8.69 -15.45
CA SER A 48 0.06 7.36 -15.96
C SER A 48 0.07 7.30 -17.50
N THR A 49 0.90 8.11 -18.16
CA THR A 49 1.06 8.08 -19.63
C THR A 49 2.52 8.03 -20.05
N VAL A 50 3.17 6.88 -19.81
CA VAL A 50 4.33 6.49 -20.61
C VAL A 50 4.14 5.05 -21.07
N GLU A 51 3.59 4.89 -22.27
CA GLU A 51 3.83 3.68 -23.08
C GLU A 51 5.35 3.57 -23.34
N PRO A 52 5.91 2.36 -23.42
CA PRO A 52 7.34 2.18 -23.69
C PRO A 52 7.62 2.44 -25.18
N THR A 53 7.73 3.71 -25.56
CA THR A 53 8.28 4.08 -26.87
C THR A 53 9.28 5.23 -26.74
N THR A 54 10.54 4.85 -26.82
CA THR A 54 11.69 5.61 -27.35
C THR A 54 11.98 7.01 -26.77
N THR A 55 13.03 7.06 -25.94
CA THR A 55 14.01 8.15 -25.79
C THR A 55 13.57 9.56 -26.22
N THR A 56 13.15 10.39 -25.28
CA THR A 56 13.46 11.84 -25.30
C THR A 56 13.42 12.39 -23.87
N THR A 57 14.59 12.76 -23.38
CA THR A 57 14.84 13.47 -22.13
C THR A 57 14.01 14.76 -22.08
N THR A 58 12.99 14.81 -21.23
CA THR A 58 12.41 16.09 -20.79
C THR A 58 12.40 16.10 -19.27
N THR A 59 13.33 16.86 -18.72
CA THR A 59 13.51 17.10 -17.29
C THR A 59 12.31 17.88 -16.75
N THR A 60 11.35 17.18 -16.15
CA THR A 60 10.30 17.81 -15.33
C THR A 60 10.78 17.81 -13.88
N THR A 61 10.97 19.01 -13.34
CA THR A 61 11.43 19.28 -11.98
C THR A 61 10.37 18.81 -10.96
N ILE A 62 10.44 17.54 -10.56
CA ILE A 62 9.78 17.03 -9.36
C ILE A 62 10.56 17.58 -8.17
N ASN A 63 9.88 18.18 -7.19
CA ASN A 63 10.50 18.63 -5.94
C ASN A 63 11.14 17.42 -5.22
N THR A 64 12.47 17.32 -5.32
CA THR A 64 13.32 16.18 -4.93
C THR A 64 13.60 16.08 -3.42
N ASN A 65 12.58 16.26 -2.58
CA ASN A 65 12.69 15.91 -1.15
C ASN A 65 12.10 14.51 -0.88
N THR A 66 12.27 13.57 -1.81
CA THR A 66 11.93 12.17 -1.61
C THR A 66 13.02 11.51 -0.78
N THR A 67 12.70 11.23 0.47
CA THR A 67 13.61 10.47 1.35
C THR A 67 13.73 9.04 0.80
N PRO A 68 14.94 8.51 0.56
CA PRO A 68 15.12 7.12 0.18
C PRO A 68 14.45 6.22 1.23
N LEU A 69 13.54 5.34 0.79
CA LEU A 69 12.75 4.46 1.67
C LEU A 69 13.64 3.36 2.25
N LYS A 70 14.48 3.71 3.24
CA LYS A 70 15.40 2.77 3.89
C LYS A 70 14.74 1.95 5.00
N THR A 71 13.75 2.52 5.68
CA THR A 71 13.04 1.88 6.79
C THR A 71 11.63 2.41 6.88
N PHE A 72 10.66 1.50 6.93
CA PHE A 72 9.27 1.82 7.15
C PHE A 72 8.63 0.86 8.15
N THR A 73 7.60 1.33 8.82
CA THR A 73 6.74 0.55 9.71
C THR A 73 5.46 0.22 8.99
N LEU A 74 5.15 -1.07 8.94
CA LEU A 74 3.88 -1.55 8.44
C LEU A 74 2.92 -1.85 9.58
N THR A 75 1.82 -1.12 9.64
CA THR A 75 0.73 -1.39 10.57
C THR A 75 -0.43 -2.00 9.82
N THR A 76 -1.03 -3.03 10.38
CA THR A 76 -2.25 -3.64 9.84
C THR A 76 -3.23 -3.84 10.98
N TRP A 77 -4.49 -3.47 10.76
CA TRP A 77 -5.52 -3.60 11.78
C TRP A 77 -6.89 -3.84 11.15
N ASN A 78 -7.45 -5.01 11.42
CA ASN A 78 -8.86 -5.27 11.24
C ASN A 78 -9.62 -4.60 12.41
N ILE A 79 -10.42 -3.58 12.09
CA ILE A 79 -11.17 -2.81 13.10
C ILE A 79 -12.56 -3.39 13.40
N ASP A 80 -12.90 -4.52 12.78
CA ASP A 80 -14.11 -5.32 13.00
C ASP A 80 -15.41 -4.50 12.95
N PHE A 81 -16.01 -4.43 11.75
CA PHE A 81 -17.30 -3.78 11.54
C PHE A 81 -18.46 -4.47 12.26
N GLN A 82 -18.31 -5.68 12.78
CA GLN A 82 -19.42 -6.37 13.42
C GLN A 82 -19.65 -5.87 14.85
N GLN A 83 -18.65 -5.27 15.48
CA GLN A 83 -18.76 -4.76 16.84
C GLN A 83 -19.62 -3.49 16.96
N PRO A 84 -20.25 -3.26 18.12
CA PRO A 84 -20.93 -2.00 18.43
C PRO A 84 -19.96 -0.82 18.57
N CYS A 85 -20.50 0.40 18.65
CA CYS A 85 -19.72 1.63 18.87
C CYS A 85 -18.61 1.84 17.83
N LYS A 86 -18.91 1.59 16.56
CA LYS A 86 -17.93 1.62 15.44
C LYS A 86 -17.19 2.96 15.39
N ALA A 87 -17.93 4.07 15.45
CA ALA A 87 -17.36 5.41 15.36
C ALA A 87 -16.39 5.70 16.52
N GLU A 88 -16.80 5.39 17.74
CA GLU A 88 -16.00 5.59 18.95
C GLU A 88 -14.76 4.71 18.93
N ARG A 89 -14.88 3.46 18.46
CA ARG A 89 -13.77 2.51 18.32
C ARG A 89 -12.77 2.98 17.27
N THR A 90 -13.24 3.43 16.10
CA THR A 90 -12.38 3.99 15.05
C THR A 90 -11.65 5.22 15.58
N GLN A 91 -12.35 6.16 16.21
CA GLN A 91 -11.72 7.35 16.79
C GLN A 91 -10.68 7.00 17.86
N ALA A 92 -11.01 6.08 18.77
CA ALA A 92 -10.09 5.63 19.80
C ALA A 92 -8.86 4.91 19.22
N GLY A 93 -9.07 4.08 18.18
CA GLY A 93 -8.01 3.39 17.44
C GLY A 93 -7.05 4.38 16.76
N LEU A 94 -7.58 5.37 16.05
CA LEU A 94 -6.75 6.41 15.42
C LEU A 94 -6.00 7.26 16.45
N ASN A 95 -6.62 7.56 17.60
CA ASN A 95 -5.96 8.25 18.71
C ASN A 95 -4.85 7.41 19.36
N TYR A 96 -4.98 6.09 19.35
CA TYR A 96 -3.93 5.19 19.80
C TYR A 96 -2.78 5.13 18.79
N LEU A 97 -3.09 4.96 17.50
CA LEU A 97 -2.09 4.93 16.43
C LEU A 97 -1.26 6.21 16.38
N SER A 98 -1.87 7.39 16.51
CA SER A 98 -1.11 8.65 16.53
C SER A 98 -0.09 8.69 17.66
N LYS A 99 -0.43 8.19 18.85
CA LYS A 99 0.48 8.11 20.01
C LYS A 99 1.58 7.08 19.84
N VAL A 100 1.37 6.03 19.06
CA VAL A 100 2.39 4.99 18.86
C VAL A 100 3.34 5.38 17.73
N LEU A 101 2.81 5.92 16.63
CA LEU A 101 3.55 6.16 15.40
C LEU A 101 4.22 7.54 15.34
N LEU A 102 3.69 8.54 16.06
CA LEU A 102 4.24 9.90 16.06
C LEU A 102 5.10 10.20 17.31
N LYS A 103 5.43 9.20 18.13
CA LYS A 103 6.33 9.39 19.26
C LYS A 103 7.71 9.82 18.77
N PRO A 104 8.29 10.91 19.31
CA PRO A 104 9.69 11.21 19.10
C PRO A 104 10.54 10.03 19.59
N SER A 105 11.49 9.59 18.76
CA SER A 105 12.46 8.59 19.18
C SER A 105 13.23 9.11 20.39
N ASP A 106 13.22 8.38 21.51
CA ASP A 106 14.08 8.71 22.67
C ASP A 106 15.58 8.52 22.35
N ASP A 107 15.89 7.88 21.21
CA ASP A 107 17.23 7.68 20.70
C ASP A 107 17.77 8.94 20.03
N LYS A 108 18.58 9.69 20.79
CA LYS A 108 19.35 10.87 20.36
C LYS A 108 20.36 10.63 19.22
N ASN A 109 20.45 9.42 18.68
CA ASN A 109 21.43 9.02 17.67
C ASN A 109 20.83 8.70 16.29
N ASN A 110 19.51 8.63 16.13
CA ASN A 110 18.86 8.43 14.82
C ASN A 110 17.65 9.35 14.67
N ASP A 111 17.88 10.49 14.01
CA ASP A 111 16.95 11.63 13.90
C ASP A 111 15.82 11.44 12.86
N VAL A 112 15.58 10.21 12.38
CA VAL A 112 14.61 9.97 11.31
C VAL A 112 13.43 9.15 11.83
N THR A 113 12.28 9.82 12.02
CA THR A 113 11.01 9.14 12.28
C THR A 113 10.69 8.19 11.13
N PRO A 114 10.40 6.90 11.40
CA PRO A 114 10.15 5.91 10.36
C PRO A 114 8.97 6.33 9.48
N ILE A 115 9.00 5.92 8.21
CA ILE A 115 7.86 6.05 7.28
C ILE A 115 6.77 5.07 7.71
N ASN A 116 5.51 5.49 7.74
CA ASN A 116 4.41 4.64 8.23
C ASN A 116 3.41 4.31 7.12
N ILE A 117 3.05 3.04 7.00
CA ILE A 117 2.00 2.58 6.09
C ILE A 117 1.00 1.77 6.93
N ILE A 118 -0.27 2.14 6.85
CA ILE A 118 -1.32 1.59 7.72
C ILE A 118 -2.42 0.99 6.87
N PHE A 119 -2.66 -0.31 7.01
CA PHE A 119 -3.80 -1.01 6.42
C PHE A 119 -4.91 -1.15 7.45
N LEU A 120 -6.10 -0.67 7.10
CA LEU A 120 -7.30 -0.90 7.89
C LEU A 120 -8.24 -1.81 7.12
N GLN A 121 -8.75 -2.84 7.78
CA GLN A 121 -9.72 -3.78 7.22
C GLN A 121 -11.02 -3.74 8.01
N GLU A 122 -12.08 -4.21 7.36
CA GLU A 122 -13.41 -4.34 7.97
C GLU A 122 -13.94 -3.01 8.47
N MET A 123 -13.75 -2.00 7.64
CA MET A 123 -14.27 -0.66 7.85
C MET A 123 -15.67 -0.50 7.27
N VAL A 124 -16.47 0.38 7.84
CA VAL A 124 -17.75 0.85 7.28
C VAL A 124 -17.61 2.27 6.71
N PRO A 125 -18.56 2.76 5.91
CA PRO A 125 -18.46 4.10 5.30
C PRO A 125 -18.25 5.24 6.31
N ASN A 126 -18.82 5.13 7.52
CA ASN A 126 -18.63 6.15 8.55
C ASN A 126 -17.19 6.21 9.08
N ASP A 127 -16.43 5.11 9.04
CA ASP A 127 -15.03 5.10 9.45
C ASP A 127 -14.18 5.95 8.50
N LEU A 128 -14.48 5.92 7.19
CA LEU A 128 -13.82 6.76 6.19
C LEU A 128 -14.06 8.25 6.46
N THR A 129 -15.26 8.63 6.92
CA THR A 129 -15.57 10.00 7.30
C THR A 129 -14.70 10.44 8.49
N ILE A 130 -14.56 9.59 9.51
CA ILE A 130 -13.73 9.86 10.69
C ILE A 130 -12.25 10.00 10.29
N ILE A 131 -11.75 9.09 9.44
CA ILE A 131 -10.38 9.14 8.91
C ILE A 131 -10.14 10.47 8.18
N GLN A 132 -11.03 10.87 7.28
CA GLN A 132 -10.93 12.12 6.52
C GLN A 132 -10.90 13.37 7.40
N GLN A 133 -11.61 13.35 8.54
CA GLN A 133 -11.70 14.47 9.49
C GLN A 133 -10.56 14.48 10.52
N THR A 134 -9.77 13.40 10.60
CA THR A 134 -8.72 13.27 11.59
C THR A 134 -7.49 14.07 11.20
N LYS A 135 -7.16 15.10 11.99
CA LYS A 135 -6.12 16.08 11.66
C LYS A 135 -4.74 15.49 11.38
N TRP A 136 -4.25 14.59 12.24
CA TRP A 136 -2.92 13.98 12.03
C TRP A 136 -2.87 13.11 10.76
N ILE A 137 -4.00 12.57 10.31
CA ILE A 137 -4.07 11.84 9.04
C ILE A 137 -3.95 12.83 7.88
N GLN A 138 -4.69 13.93 7.91
CA GLN A 138 -4.59 15.01 6.91
C GLN A 138 -3.15 15.54 6.78
N ASP A 139 -2.49 15.75 7.91
CA ASP A 139 -1.15 16.33 7.99
C ASP A 139 -0.07 15.35 7.47
N HIS A 140 -0.24 14.02 7.65
CA HIS A 140 0.84 13.04 7.45
C HIS A 140 0.59 11.96 6.39
N PHE A 141 -0.65 11.74 5.95
CA PHE A 141 -0.99 10.58 5.10
C PHE A 141 -1.74 10.97 3.83
N PHE A 142 -1.45 10.23 2.75
CA PHE A 142 -2.39 10.00 1.67
C PHE A 142 -3.39 8.92 2.09
N ILE A 143 -4.60 8.97 1.52
CA ILE A 143 -5.65 7.96 1.76
C ILE A 143 -6.13 7.38 0.43
N THR A 144 -6.42 6.08 0.38
CA THR A 144 -6.87 5.42 -0.85
C THR A 144 -8.37 5.54 -1.10
N ASP A 145 -9.17 5.79 -0.05
CA ASP A 145 -10.64 5.77 -0.16
C ASP A 145 -11.25 6.98 0.57
N LEU A 146 -11.99 7.82 -0.15
CA LEU A 146 -12.84 8.87 0.46
C LEU A 146 -14.26 8.36 0.75
N ASN A 147 -14.67 7.29 0.09
CA ASN A 147 -15.98 6.68 0.22
C ASN A 147 -15.88 5.20 -0.18
N HIS A 148 -16.97 4.46 0.00
CA HIS A 148 -17.02 3.02 -0.23
C HIS A 148 -17.30 2.63 -1.69
N THR A 149 -17.24 3.55 -2.66
CA THR A 149 -17.60 3.24 -4.06
C THR A 149 -16.68 2.21 -4.72
N GLN A 150 -15.44 2.11 -4.26
CA GLN A 150 -14.46 1.13 -4.72
C GLN A 150 -14.57 -0.22 -3.97
N TRP A 151 -15.39 -0.29 -2.92
CA TRP A 151 -15.60 -1.52 -2.17
C TRP A 151 -16.65 -2.39 -2.84
N ARG A 152 -16.42 -3.70 -2.87
CA ARG A 152 -17.37 -4.66 -3.43
C ARG A 152 -18.53 -5.01 -2.49
N GLY A 153 -18.47 -4.59 -1.23
CA GLY A 153 -19.45 -4.91 -0.19
C GLY A 153 -19.75 -3.75 0.75
N SER A 154 -20.54 -4.03 1.79
CA SER A 154 -20.93 -3.02 2.80
C SER A 154 -19.81 -2.62 3.76
N TYR A 155 -18.67 -3.30 3.65
CA TYR A 155 -17.44 -3.06 4.38
C TYR A 155 -16.25 -3.30 3.47
N GLY A 156 -15.10 -2.75 3.83
CA GLY A 156 -13.92 -2.86 2.99
C GLY A 156 -12.63 -2.50 3.68
N THR A 157 -11.68 -2.10 2.85
CA THR A 157 -10.28 -1.84 3.22
C THR A 157 -9.90 -0.43 2.82
N THR A 158 -9.00 0.21 3.58
CA THR A 158 -8.29 1.41 3.14
C THR A 158 -6.83 1.34 3.53
N THR A 159 -6.00 2.10 2.83
CA THR A 159 -4.59 2.29 3.18
C THR A 159 -4.31 3.75 3.46
N LEU A 160 -3.63 4.01 4.58
CA LEU A 160 -3.01 5.30 4.88
C LEU A 160 -1.53 5.18 4.52
N ILE A 161 -1.06 6.03 3.62
CA ILE A 161 0.32 6.00 3.10
C ILE A 161 1.02 7.26 3.56
N ASP A 162 2.18 7.17 4.20
CA ASP A 162 2.97 8.35 4.58
C ASP A 162 3.17 9.30 3.38
N ARG A 163 2.93 10.59 3.55
CA ARG A 163 3.05 11.59 2.48
C ARG A 163 4.47 11.75 1.94
N ARG A 164 5.48 11.24 2.67
CA ARG A 164 6.87 11.20 2.23
C ARG A 164 7.14 10.11 1.18
N CYS A 165 6.23 9.14 1.02
CA CYS A 165 6.38 8.09 0.02
C CYS A 165 6.10 8.59 -1.39
N HIS A 166 6.84 8.06 -2.37
CA HIS A 166 6.50 8.19 -3.77
C HIS A 166 5.61 7.02 -4.20
N VAL A 167 4.32 7.29 -4.38
CA VAL A 167 3.32 6.28 -4.77
C VAL A 167 3.26 6.21 -6.30
N GLN A 168 3.64 5.05 -6.86
CA GLN A 168 3.60 4.83 -8.30
C GLN A 168 2.19 4.51 -8.79
N ARG A 169 1.51 3.59 -8.10
CA ARG A 169 0.15 3.17 -8.46
C ARG A 169 -0.60 2.60 -7.26
N VAL A 170 -1.94 2.69 -7.34
CA VAL A 170 -2.87 2.07 -6.41
C VAL A 170 -3.92 1.32 -7.22
N PHE A 171 -4.22 0.09 -6.84
CA PHE A 171 -5.19 -0.74 -7.55
C PHE A 171 -5.80 -1.79 -6.62
N ARG A 172 -6.99 -2.26 -6.98
CA ARG A 172 -7.67 -3.37 -6.29
C ARG A 172 -7.68 -4.59 -7.20
N VAL A 173 -7.54 -5.78 -6.62
CA VAL A 173 -7.78 -7.04 -7.35
C VAL A 173 -8.97 -7.72 -6.70
N PRO A 174 -10.14 -7.73 -7.36
CA PRO A 174 -11.30 -8.47 -6.88
C PRO A 174 -11.02 -9.97 -6.83
N TYR A 175 -11.37 -10.64 -5.73
CA TYR A 175 -11.33 -12.10 -5.72
C TYR A 175 -12.61 -12.65 -6.30
N SER A 176 -12.57 -13.09 -7.57
CA SER A 176 -13.75 -13.61 -8.29
C SER A 176 -14.43 -14.77 -7.57
N THR A 177 -13.65 -15.60 -6.85
CA THR A 177 -14.15 -16.74 -6.10
C THR A 177 -14.62 -16.40 -4.68
N SER A 178 -14.49 -15.15 -4.23
CA SER A 178 -14.85 -14.77 -2.87
C SER A 178 -16.37 -14.67 -2.68
N ARG A 179 -16.90 -15.41 -1.70
CA ARG A 179 -18.29 -15.31 -1.26
C ARG A 179 -18.58 -14.11 -0.34
N MET A 180 -17.55 -13.44 0.16
CA MET A 180 -17.66 -12.29 1.08
C MET A 180 -17.25 -10.97 0.42
N GLN A 181 -17.38 -10.86 -0.92
CA GLN A 181 -17.07 -9.61 -1.65
C GLN A 181 -15.67 -9.04 -1.33
N ARG A 182 -14.68 -9.93 -1.21
CA ARG A 182 -13.30 -9.59 -0.85
C ARG A 182 -12.53 -9.11 -2.07
N ASP A 183 -11.57 -8.23 -1.82
CA ASP A 183 -10.56 -7.80 -2.76
C ASP A 183 -9.20 -7.74 -2.05
N GLY A 184 -8.14 -7.62 -2.85
CA GLY A 184 -6.83 -7.16 -2.38
C GLY A 184 -6.64 -5.71 -2.77
N LEU A 185 -6.33 -4.84 -1.81
CA LEU A 185 -5.90 -3.47 -2.06
C LEU A 185 -4.37 -3.42 -2.11
N PHE A 186 -3.84 -2.90 -3.22
CA PHE A 186 -2.42 -2.80 -3.51
C PHE A 186 -1.97 -1.35 -3.69
N VAL A 187 -0.79 -1.06 -3.16
CA VAL A 187 -0.09 0.21 -3.27
C VAL A 187 1.35 -0.10 -3.64
N ASP A 188 1.80 0.45 -4.75
CA ASP A 188 3.19 0.36 -5.20
C ASP A 188 3.94 1.63 -4.81
N LEU A 189 5.04 1.45 -4.08
CA LEU A 189 5.91 2.53 -3.65
C LEU A 189 7.27 2.39 -4.32
N ASP A 190 7.86 3.53 -4.69
CA ASP A 190 9.25 3.59 -5.13
C ASP A 190 10.20 3.59 -3.92
N CYS A 191 11.12 2.64 -3.91
CA CYS A 191 12.20 2.57 -2.94
C CYS A 191 13.48 3.08 -3.59
N GLN A 192 13.74 4.40 -3.53
CA GLN A 192 15.02 4.89 -4.00
C GLN A 192 16.13 4.41 -3.06
N GLU A 193 17.07 3.62 -3.58
CA GLU A 193 18.30 3.29 -2.88
C GLU A 193 19.29 4.47 -3.07
N GLY A 194 19.80 5.01 -1.97
CA GLY A 194 20.72 6.15 -1.99
C GLY A 194 22.13 5.76 -2.42
N GLY A 195 22.30 5.25 -3.64
CA GLY A 195 23.59 4.94 -4.26
C GLY A 195 23.72 5.64 -5.62
N GLU A 196 24.82 6.36 -5.83
CA GLU A 196 25.12 7.14 -7.05
C GLU A 196 25.32 6.30 -8.33
N THR A 197 24.91 5.03 -8.36
CA THR A 197 24.99 4.20 -9.56
C THR A 197 23.81 3.23 -9.60
N GLY A 198 22.82 3.52 -10.45
CA GLY A 198 21.83 2.55 -10.92
C GLY A 198 21.04 1.81 -9.84
N GLY A 199 20.48 2.53 -8.87
CA GLY A 199 19.66 1.95 -7.80
C GLY A 199 18.45 1.17 -8.32
N GLU A 200 18.27 -0.04 -7.82
CA GLU A 200 17.20 -0.96 -8.17
C GLU A 200 15.86 -0.41 -7.67
N ILE A 201 14.86 -0.27 -8.56
CA ILE A 201 13.51 0.16 -8.17
C ILE A 201 12.83 -1.02 -7.48
N GLY A 202 12.93 -1.06 -6.14
CA GLY A 202 12.18 -2.02 -5.34
C GLY A 202 10.71 -1.62 -5.29
N ILE A 203 9.82 -2.38 -5.94
CA ILE A 203 8.36 -2.22 -5.76
C ILE A 203 7.96 -3.04 -4.54
N VAL A 204 7.52 -2.37 -3.47
CA VAL A 204 6.91 -3.07 -2.34
C VAL A 204 5.41 -3.14 -2.57
N LEU A 205 4.95 -4.36 -2.87
CA LEU A 205 3.54 -4.67 -3.04
C LEU A 205 2.94 -5.04 -1.68
N PHE A 206 2.02 -4.21 -1.19
CA PHE A 206 1.28 -4.54 0.02
C PHE A 206 -0.09 -5.10 -0.29
N LEU A 207 -0.49 -6.13 0.45
CA LEU A 207 -1.79 -6.76 0.31
C LEU A 207 -2.55 -6.67 1.64
N SER A 208 -3.69 -5.98 1.63
CA SER A 208 -4.64 -5.94 2.75
C SER A 208 -5.72 -7.01 2.57
N LEU A 209 -5.64 -8.11 3.34
CA LEU A 209 -6.64 -9.19 3.32
C LEU A 209 -7.62 -9.06 4.49
N SER A 210 -8.92 -9.10 4.18
CA SER A 210 -9.97 -8.92 5.20
C SER A 210 -10.02 -10.05 6.25
N TYR A 211 -9.47 -11.24 6.01
CA TYR A 211 -9.15 -12.26 7.01
C TYR A 211 -8.25 -13.33 6.35
N CYS A 212 -7.13 -13.68 7.00
CA CYS A 212 -6.07 -14.64 6.62
C CYS A 212 -4.81 -14.05 5.97
N SER A 213 -3.69 -14.23 6.70
CA SER A 213 -2.28 -14.28 6.30
C SER A 213 -1.80 -13.34 5.18
N PHE A 214 -1.01 -12.34 5.56
CA PHE A 214 -0.12 -11.64 4.62
C PHE A 214 0.69 -12.64 3.81
N SER A 215 0.66 -12.50 2.48
CA SER A 215 1.71 -13.03 1.60
C SER A 215 2.53 -11.84 1.15
N PHE A 216 3.79 -11.81 1.59
CA PHE A 216 4.77 -10.84 1.10
C PHE A 216 5.22 -11.31 -0.29
N ILE A 217 5.12 -10.45 -1.30
CA ILE A 217 5.78 -10.68 -2.58
C ILE A 217 6.72 -9.50 -2.79
N LEU A 218 7.99 -9.68 -2.42
CA LEU A 218 9.06 -8.81 -2.87
C LEU A 218 9.35 -9.24 -4.31
N LEU A 219 8.86 -8.46 -5.28
CA LEU A 219 9.20 -8.68 -6.69
C LEU A 219 10.51 -7.95 -6.96
N GLU A 220 11.64 -8.65 -6.80
CA GLU A 220 12.89 -8.22 -7.44
C GLU A 220 12.67 -8.32 -8.95
N THR A 221 12.76 -7.19 -9.66
CA THR A 221 12.67 -7.21 -11.12
C THR A 221 14.02 -7.64 -11.70
N PRO A 222 14.12 -8.72 -12.48
CA PRO A 222 15.39 -9.10 -13.09
C PRO A 222 15.58 -8.27 -14.36
N TYR A 223 16.09 -7.06 -14.23
CA TYR A 223 16.67 -6.32 -15.37
C TYR A 223 18.13 -5.98 -15.09
N ALA A 224 18.95 -7.02 -14.98
CA ALA A 224 20.39 -6.91 -15.15
C ALA A 224 20.89 -8.10 -16.00
N SER A 225 20.78 -7.96 -17.31
CA SER A 225 21.62 -8.74 -18.23
C SER A 225 22.98 -8.06 -18.31
N GLY A 226 23.79 -8.27 -17.27
CA GLY A 226 25.21 -7.94 -17.25
C GLY A 226 26.01 -9.23 -17.29
N VAL A 227 26.45 -9.63 -18.48
CA VAL A 227 27.43 -10.71 -18.67
C VAL A 227 28.74 -10.22 -18.06
N PHE A 228 29.15 -10.83 -16.94
CA PHE A 228 30.52 -10.75 -16.46
C PHE A 228 31.33 -11.79 -17.24
N GLU A 229 32.19 -11.31 -18.16
CA GLU A 229 33.46 -11.96 -18.49
C GLU A 229 34.56 -11.40 -17.58
#